data_AF-A0AAU7VYS4-F1
#
_entry.id   AF-A0AAU7VYS4-F1
#
_cell.length_a   1.000
_cell.length_b   1.000
_cell.length_c   1.000
_cell.angle_alpha   90.00
_cell.angle_beta   90.00
_cell.angle_gamma   90.00
#
_symmetry.space_group_name_H-M   'P 1'
#
loop_
_entity.id
_entity.type
_entity.pdbx_description
1 polymer ?
#
loop_
_entity_poly.entity_id
_entity_poly.type
_entity_poly.pdbx_seq_one_letter_code
_entity_poly.pdbx_strand_id
1 'polypeptide(L)'
;MLTNATYEKGDEVLVTEKDYGYHVRGGGAHYYAPGDELLVTSARSSGYLNVRPAPPADGSVFRIPTAHVRPVPRMIGEVPAGSIPADHPGLEWLWEDAGRMADRLGLCEDYDRLCDALRIPGRLRTFSISLLSADGITVTAKVEARSKSLAEQRVRERLGGGTGTAPLMLEQSRQIGEPA
;
A
#
# COMPACT_ATOMS: atom_id res chain seq x y z
N MET A 1 20.37 -23.03 8.45
CA MET A 1 21.18 -21.86 8.89
C MET A 1 20.24 -20.68 8.97
N LEU A 2 19.92 -20.21 10.18
CA LEU A 2 19.08 -19.02 10.38
C LEU A 2 19.92 -17.81 9.98
N THR A 3 19.51 -17.11 8.94
CA THR A 3 20.00 -15.77 8.62
C THR A 3 19.89 -14.91 9.87
N ASN A 4 21.00 -14.33 10.34
CA ASN A 4 20.96 -13.32 11.40
C ASN A 4 20.06 -12.19 10.91
N ALA A 5 18.83 -12.10 11.43
CA ALA A 5 17.95 -11.00 11.13
C ALA A 5 18.63 -9.72 11.63
N THR A 6 18.89 -8.78 10.72
CA THR A 6 19.34 -7.44 11.09
C THR A 6 18.12 -6.67 11.53
N TYR A 7 18.07 -6.29 12.81
CA TYR A 7 16.98 -5.51 13.39
C TYR A 7 17.35 -4.02 13.37
N GLU A 8 16.38 -3.16 13.07
CA GLU A 8 16.51 -1.71 13.10
C GLU A 8 15.61 -1.09 14.18
N LYS A 9 15.91 0.16 14.53
CA LYS A 9 15.06 0.91 15.46
C LYS A 9 13.70 1.15 14.80
N GLY A 10 12.63 0.82 15.51
CA GLY A 10 11.26 0.92 15.02
C GLY A 10 10.70 -0.38 14.47
N ASP A 11 11.52 -1.43 14.33
CA ASP A 11 10.99 -2.76 13.99
C ASP A 11 10.12 -3.32 15.10
N GLU A 12 9.07 -4.03 14.70
CA GLU A 12 8.24 -4.83 15.61
C GLU A 12 8.71 -6.28 15.58
N VAL A 13 8.84 -6.86 16.77
CA VAL A 13 9.31 -8.23 16.97
C VAL A 13 8.37 -9.00 17.88
N LEU A 14 8.20 -10.29 17.59
CA LEU A 14 7.48 -11.24 18.41
C LEU A 14 8.45 -12.00 19.30
N VAL A 15 8.09 -12.11 20.58
CA VAL A 15 8.77 -13.01 21.50
C VAL A 15 8.48 -14.46 21.12
N THR A 16 9.53 -15.27 21.02
CA THR A 16 9.41 -16.70 20.67
C THR A 16 9.57 -17.63 21.85
N GLU A 17 10.21 -17.16 22.92
CA GLU A 17 10.52 -17.96 24.10
C GLU A 17 10.21 -17.17 25.37
N LYS A 18 9.70 -17.87 26.39
CA LYS A 18 9.46 -17.28 27.70
C LYS A 18 10.79 -17.01 28.39
N ASP A 19 11.04 -15.80 28.82
CA ASP A 19 12.22 -15.45 29.61
C ASP A 19 12.01 -14.06 30.27
N TYR A 20 13.02 -13.57 30.98
CA TYR A 20 13.03 -12.27 31.62
C TYR A 20 13.91 -11.29 30.86
N GLY A 21 13.41 -10.06 30.71
CA GLY A 21 14.12 -8.93 30.14
C GLY A 21 14.63 -8.02 31.23
N TYR A 22 15.87 -7.58 31.15
CA TYR A 22 16.44 -6.70 32.17
C TYR A 22 16.19 -5.25 31.80
N HIS A 23 15.74 -4.43 32.76
CA HIS A 23 15.58 -2.99 32.52
C HIS A 23 16.90 -2.35 32.08
N VAL A 24 16.84 -1.53 31.03
CA VAL A 24 18.01 -0.79 30.54
C VAL A 24 18.34 0.41 31.45
N ARG A 25 17.32 0.97 32.12
CA ARG A 25 17.45 2.03 33.14
C ARG A 25 16.62 1.64 34.35
N GLY A 26 17.29 1.34 35.47
CA GLY A 26 16.68 0.85 36.70
C GLY A 26 17.01 -0.63 36.96
N GLY A 27 16.97 -1.02 38.24
CA GLY A 27 17.07 -2.42 38.62
C GLY A 27 15.71 -3.10 38.45
N GLY A 28 15.68 -4.30 37.86
CA GLY A 28 14.46 -5.07 37.70
C GLY A 28 14.50 -6.01 36.51
N ALA A 29 13.62 -7.01 36.55
CA ALA A 29 13.35 -7.92 35.45
C ALA A 29 11.88 -7.78 35.05
N HIS A 30 11.62 -7.75 33.75
CA HIS A 30 10.29 -7.78 33.16
C HIS A 30 10.07 -9.14 32.52
N TYR A 31 8.93 -9.75 32.83
CA TYR A 31 8.56 -11.02 32.24
C TYR A 31 7.91 -10.79 30.87
N TYR A 32 8.28 -11.61 29.88
CA TYR A 32 7.60 -11.66 28.58
C TYR A 32 7.19 -13.10 28.23
N ALA A 33 6.06 -13.23 27.57
CA ALA A 33 5.50 -14.49 27.10
C ALA A 33 5.70 -14.66 25.58
N PRO A 34 5.80 -15.90 25.08
CA PRO A 34 5.75 -16.17 23.65
C PRO A 34 4.49 -15.56 23.02
N GLY A 35 4.66 -14.81 21.94
CA GLY A 35 3.59 -14.07 21.27
C GLY A 35 3.48 -12.60 21.66
N ASP A 36 4.21 -12.14 22.68
CA ASP A 36 4.24 -10.72 23.02
C ASP A 36 4.89 -9.89 21.90
N GLU A 37 4.24 -8.79 21.53
CA GLU A 37 4.72 -7.83 20.54
C GLU A 37 5.55 -6.72 21.21
N LEU A 38 6.79 -6.60 20.76
CA LEU A 38 7.75 -5.64 21.30
C LEU A 38 8.28 -4.75 20.17
N LEU A 39 8.46 -3.46 20.47
CA LEU A 39 9.06 -2.50 19.56
C LEU A 39 10.55 -2.35 19.86
N VAL A 40 11.39 -2.52 18.83
CA VAL A 40 12.84 -2.33 18.91
C VAL A 40 13.15 -0.84 19.06
N THR A 41 13.77 -0.48 20.19
CA THR A 41 14.22 0.89 20.46
C THR A 41 15.67 1.11 20.05
N SER A 42 16.50 0.05 20.09
CA SER A 42 17.85 0.03 19.53
C SER A 42 18.36 -1.40 19.37
N ALA A 43 19.00 -1.68 18.25
CA ALA A 43 19.76 -2.90 18.03
C ALA A 43 21.22 -2.67 18.43
N ARG A 44 21.77 -3.52 19.30
CA ARG A 44 23.21 -3.52 19.64
C ARG A 44 23.87 -4.73 19.00
N SER A 45 25.12 -4.59 18.58
CA SER A 45 25.95 -5.68 18.02
C SER A 45 26.19 -6.86 18.98
N SER A 46 25.76 -6.75 20.24
CA SER A 46 26.01 -7.70 21.31
C SER A 46 25.08 -8.93 21.35
N GLY A 47 24.27 -9.19 20.33
CA GLY A 47 23.29 -10.29 20.35
C GLY A 47 22.04 -10.03 21.23
N TYR A 48 21.82 -8.76 21.62
CA TYR A 48 20.67 -8.32 22.40
C TYR A 48 20.00 -7.11 21.73
N LEU A 49 18.69 -7.02 21.89
CA LEU A 49 17.89 -5.87 21.50
C LEU A 49 17.39 -5.12 22.74
N ASN A 50 17.36 -3.79 22.65
CA ASN A 50 16.60 -3.00 23.60
C ASN A 50 15.21 -2.81 23.03
N VAL A 51 14.20 -3.25 23.77
CA VAL A 51 12.81 -3.32 23.32
C VAL A 51 11.90 -2.67 24.35
N ARG A 52 10.75 -2.21 23.89
CA ARG A 52 9.63 -1.80 24.76
C ARG A 52 8.38 -2.58 24.35
N PRO A 53 7.44 -2.85 25.25
CA PRO A 53 6.15 -3.37 24.84
C PRO A 53 5.49 -2.40 23.86
N ALA A 54 4.81 -2.92 22.84
CA ALA A 54 3.99 -2.10 21.96
C ALA A 54 2.95 -1.31 22.80
N PRO A 55 2.59 -0.07 22.40
CA PRO A 55 1.71 0.78 23.20
C PRO A 55 0.39 0.09 23.58
N PRO A 56 -0.17 0.38 24.78
CA PRO A 56 0.23 1.44 25.71
C PRO A 56 1.21 0.93 26.78
N ALA A 57 2.50 1.16 26.59
CA ALA A 57 3.54 0.76 27.53
C ALA A 57 4.08 1.97 28.29
N ASP A 58 4.43 1.76 29.57
CA ASP A 58 4.94 2.71 30.57
C ASP A 58 6.33 3.31 30.24
N GLY A 59 6.70 3.39 28.96
CA GLY A 59 8.00 3.89 28.48
C GLY A 59 9.20 3.02 28.89
N SER A 60 9.00 1.96 29.66
CA SER A 60 10.04 1.07 30.14
C SER A 60 10.69 0.31 28.98
N VAL A 61 12.03 0.33 28.97
CA VAL A 61 12.85 -0.36 27.95
C VAL A 61 13.60 -1.50 28.63
N PHE A 62 13.46 -2.68 28.05
CA PHE A 62 14.06 -3.92 28.53
C PHE A 62 15.05 -4.46 27.50
N ARG A 63 16.00 -5.26 27.97
CA ARG A 63 16.98 -5.94 27.13
C ARG A 63 16.57 -7.39 26.96
N ILE A 64 16.44 -7.84 25.71
CA ILE A 64 16.08 -9.20 25.34
C ILE A 64 17.16 -9.83 24.42
N PRO A 65 17.49 -11.12 24.53
CA PRO A 65 18.34 -11.80 23.56
C PRO A 65 17.71 -11.82 22.17
N THR A 66 18.51 -11.56 21.13
CA THR A 66 18.06 -11.67 19.72
C THR A 66 17.55 -13.06 19.36
N ALA A 67 18.04 -14.11 20.03
CA ALA A 67 17.57 -15.48 19.84
C ALA A 67 16.13 -15.72 20.30
N HIS A 68 15.60 -14.88 21.20
CA HIS A 68 14.26 -15.03 21.78
C HIS A 68 13.19 -14.22 21.05
N VAL A 69 13.56 -13.61 19.93
CA VAL A 69 12.65 -12.77 19.14
C VAL A 69 12.73 -13.11 17.66
N ARG A 70 11.62 -12.89 16.95
CA ARG A 70 11.57 -12.94 15.49
C ARG A 70 10.87 -11.69 14.98
N PRO A 71 11.22 -11.18 13.79
CA PRO A 71 10.46 -10.09 13.19
C PRO A 71 8.99 -10.49 13.07
N VAL A 72 8.07 -9.56 13.40
CA VAL A 72 6.65 -9.74 13.09
C VAL A 72 6.55 -9.98 11.58
N PRO A 73 5.89 -11.06 11.12
CA PRO A 73 5.69 -11.29 9.69
C PRO A 73 4.95 -10.11 9.08
N ARG A 74 5.64 -9.33 8.23
CA ARG A 74 4.99 -8.25 7.49
C ARG A 74 4.04 -8.87 6.47
N MET A 75 2.79 -8.42 6.43
CA MET A 75 1.93 -8.75 5.29
C MET A 75 2.51 -8.09 4.03
N ILE A 76 2.77 -8.90 3.01
CA ILE A 76 3.21 -8.40 1.72
C ILE A 76 2.15 -7.43 1.18
N GLY A 77 2.54 -6.18 0.96
CA GLY A 77 1.64 -5.10 0.50
C GLY A 77 1.20 -4.11 1.58
N GLU A 78 1.52 -4.34 2.85
CA GLU A 78 1.25 -3.37 3.93
C GLU A 78 2.37 -2.32 4.01
N VAL A 79 2.00 -1.04 3.97
CA VAL A 79 2.94 0.08 4.04
C VAL A 79 3.26 0.36 5.52
N PRO A 80 4.54 0.31 5.95
CA PRO A 80 4.88 0.56 7.35
C PRO A 80 4.48 1.97 7.79
N ALA A 81 4.09 2.11 9.06
CA ALA A 81 3.77 3.41 9.64
C ALA A 81 4.94 4.41 9.47
N GLY A 82 4.65 5.59 8.93
CA GLY A 82 5.65 6.63 8.63
C GLY A 82 6.38 6.47 7.29
N SER A 83 6.08 5.42 6.51
CA SER A 83 6.57 5.29 5.13
C SER A 83 5.69 6.07 4.15
N ILE A 84 6.27 6.40 2.99
CA ILE A 84 5.53 7.02 1.89
C ILE A 84 4.65 5.93 1.26
N PRO A 85 3.33 6.13 1.15
CA PRO A 85 2.44 5.13 0.55
C PRO A 85 2.72 4.99 -0.95
N ALA A 86 2.49 3.79 -1.51
CA ALA A 86 2.87 3.48 -2.88
C ALA A 86 2.17 4.35 -3.93
N ASP A 87 0.96 4.84 -3.64
CA ASP A 87 0.14 5.74 -4.45
C ASP A 87 0.50 7.23 -4.27
N HIS A 88 1.52 7.55 -3.48
CA HIS A 88 1.95 8.92 -3.26
C HIS A 88 2.42 9.57 -4.58
N PRO A 89 1.96 10.79 -4.92
CA PRO A 89 2.33 11.46 -6.18
C PRO A 89 3.84 11.62 -6.38
N GLY A 90 4.59 11.82 -5.29
CA GLY A 90 6.05 11.91 -5.31
C GLY A 90 6.79 10.62 -5.71
N LEU A 91 6.09 9.49 -5.83
CA LEU A 91 6.63 8.20 -6.29
C LEU A 91 6.23 7.86 -7.73
N GLU A 92 5.46 8.70 -8.43
CA GLU A 92 5.01 8.39 -9.80
C GLU A 92 6.17 8.13 -10.77
N TRP A 93 7.23 8.92 -10.68
CA TRP A 93 8.43 8.77 -11.51
C TRP A 93 9.12 7.41 -11.29
N LEU A 94 9.09 6.88 -10.06
CA LEU A 94 9.70 5.60 -9.73
C LEU A 94 8.98 4.45 -10.44
N TRP A 95 7.64 4.50 -10.44
CA TRP A 95 6.82 3.49 -11.11
C TRP A 95 6.91 3.59 -12.64
N GLU A 96 7.13 4.79 -13.18
CA GLU A 96 7.44 4.98 -14.61
C GLU A 96 8.77 4.35 -14.99
N ASP A 97 9.84 4.64 -14.26
CA ASP A 97 11.16 4.12 -14.58
C ASP A 97 11.23 2.61 -14.40
N ALA A 98 10.60 2.07 -13.35
CA ALA A 98 10.45 0.62 -13.17
C ALA A 98 9.68 -0.02 -14.34
N GLY A 99 8.62 0.64 -14.83
CA GLY A 99 7.89 0.22 -16.02
C GLY A 99 8.76 0.20 -17.29
N ARG A 100 9.54 1.27 -17.52
CA ARG A 100 10.48 1.34 -18.65
C ARG A 100 11.57 0.27 -18.57
N MET A 101 12.04 -0.05 -17.36
CA MET A 101 12.98 -1.14 -17.14
C MET A 101 12.34 -2.49 -17.46
N ALA A 102 11.11 -2.74 -17.00
CA ALA A 102 10.39 -3.96 -17.32
C ALA A 102 10.18 -4.11 -18.84
N ASP A 103 9.82 -3.02 -19.53
CA ASP A 103 9.71 -2.99 -21.00
C ASP A 103 11.04 -3.32 -21.69
N ARG A 104 12.15 -2.73 -21.23
CA ARG A 104 13.48 -3.01 -21.79
C ARG A 104 13.93 -4.46 -21.57
N LEU A 105 13.53 -5.06 -20.45
CA LEU A 105 13.92 -6.42 -20.05
C LEU A 105 12.94 -7.49 -20.55
N GLY A 106 11.82 -7.11 -21.17
CA GLY A 106 10.78 -8.04 -21.61
C GLY A 106 9.99 -8.68 -20.47
N LEU A 107 9.94 -8.04 -19.30
CA LEU A 107 9.29 -8.54 -18.08
C LEU A 107 7.97 -7.81 -17.77
N CYS A 108 7.36 -7.20 -18.79
CA CYS A 108 6.17 -6.36 -18.64
C CYS A 108 5.02 -7.09 -17.94
N GLU A 109 4.74 -8.34 -18.33
CA GLU A 109 3.63 -9.11 -17.77
C GLU A 109 3.84 -9.48 -16.31
N ASP A 110 5.07 -9.87 -15.94
CA ASP A 110 5.38 -10.25 -14.56
C ASP A 110 5.40 -9.04 -13.64
N TYR A 111 5.93 -7.91 -14.13
CA TYR A 111 5.85 -6.63 -13.43
C TYR A 111 4.40 -6.20 -13.20
N ASP A 112 3.59 -6.27 -14.25
CA ASP A 112 2.17 -5.95 -14.20
C ASP A 112 1.39 -6.82 -13.21
N ARG A 113 1.64 -8.15 -13.21
CA ARG A 113 1.03 -9.09 -12.25
C ARG A 113 1.45 -8.78 -10.82
N LEU A 114 2.71 -8.42 -10.62
CA LEU A 114 3.23 -8.03 -9.30
C LEU A 114 2.58 -6.74 -8.81
N CYS A 115 2.46 -5.72 -9.67
CA CYS A 115 1.77 -4.48 -9.32
C CYS A 115 0.30 -4.73 -8.94
N ASP A 116 -0.40 -5.60 -9.68
CA ASP A 116 -1.79 -5.98 -9.36
C ASP A 116 -1.90 -6.75 -8.04
N ALA A 117 -1.01 -7.72 -7.79
CA ALA A 117 -0.99 -8.52 -6.58
C ALA A 117 -0.72 -7.67 -5.33
N LEU A 118 0.19 -6.70 -5.45
CA LEU A 118 0.56 -5.78 -4.38
C LEU A 118 -0.36 -4.55 -4.28
N ARG A 119 -1.30 -4.38 -5.23
CA ARG A 119 -2.19 -3.22 -5.34
C ARG A 119 -1.44 -1.87 -5.38
N ILE A 120 -0.27 -1.86 -5.99
CA ILE A 120 0.57 -0.65 -6.15
C ILE A 120 0.41 -0.06 -7.56
N PRO A 121 0.71 1.24 -7.75
CA PRO A 121 0.67 1.84 -9.08
C PRO A 121 1.72 1.18 -9.99
N GLY A 122 1.28 0.69 -11.14
CA GLY A 122 2.15 0.15 -12.17
C GLY A 122 2.49 1.17 -13.26
N ARG A 123 2.95 0.65 -14.39
CA ARG A 123 3.09 1.43 -15.64
C ARG A 123 1.72 1.80 -16.20
N LEU A 124 1.70 2.81 -17.08
CA LEU A 124 0.49 3.15 -17.82
C LEU A 124 0.15 2.02 -18.81
N ARG A 125 -1.08 1.51 -18.76
CA ARG A 125 -1.57 0.48 -19.69
C ARG A 125 -3.07 0.58 -19.90
N THR A 126 -3.55 0.00 -21.00
CA THR A 126 -4.97 -0.03 -21.32
C THR A 126 -5.67 -1.15 -20.55
N PHE A 127 -6.62 -0.77 -19.71
CA PHE A 127 -7.54 -1.69 -19.04
C PHE A 127 -8.85 -1.75 -19.82
N SER A 128 -9.40 -2.96 -19.97
CA SER A 128 -10.77 -3.14 -20.47
C SER A 128 -11.69 -3.37 -19.26
N ILE A 129 -12.58 -2.42 -18.98
CA ILE A 129 -13.54 -2.49 -17.89
C ILE A 129 -14.92 -2.72 -18.49
N SER A 130 -15.53 -3.84 -18.16
CA SER A 130 -16.91 -4.15 -18.54
C SER A 130 -17.84 -3.84 -17.37
N LEU A 131 -18.80 -2.96 -17.60
CA LEU A 131 -19.85 -2.61 -16.66
C LEU A 131 -21.20 -3.07 -17.20
N LEU A 132 -21.99 -3.68 -16.32
CA LEU A 132 -23.38 -3.99 -16.62
C LEU A 132 -24.21 -2.75 -16.30
N SER A 133 -24.85 -2.15 -17.30
CA SER A 133 -25.87 -1.13 -17.07
C SER A 133 -27.15 -1.80 -16.57
N ALA A 134 -27.95 -1.08 -15.78
CA ALA A 134 -29.22 -1.55 -15.24
C ALA A 134 -30.21 -2.02 -16.32
N ASP A 135 -30.06 -1.50 -17.56
CA ASP A 135 -30.90 -1.83 -18.71
C ASP A 135 -30.47 -3.11 -19.46
N GLY A 136 -29.58 -3.92 -18.88
CA GLY A 136 -29.07 -5.15 -19.51
C GLY A 136 -28.02 -4.91 -20.60
N ILE A 137 -27.58 -3.66 -20.80
CA ILE A 137 -26.53 -3.30 -21.75
C ILE A 137 -25.17 -3.48 -21.08
N THR A 138 -24.31 -4.30 -21.67
CA THR A 138 -22.91 -4.43 -21.25
C THR A 138 -22.06 -3.37 -21.96
N VAL A 139 -21.53 -2.41 -21.20
CA VAL A 139 -20.63 -1.38 -21.72
C VAL A 139 -19.20 -1.81 -21.43
N THR A 140 -18.39 -2.02 -22.46
CA THR A 140 -16.95 -2.28 -22.32
C THR A 140 -16.18 -1.01 -22.69
N ALA A 141 -15.50 -0.42 -21.71
CA ALA A 141 -14.67 0.75 -21.88
C ALA A 141 -13.19 0.37 -21.84
N LYS A 142 -12.41 0.86 -22.81
CA LYS A 142 -10.95 0.79 -22.79
C LYS A 142 -10.42 2.09 -22.19
N VAL A 143 -9.66 2.00 -21.11
CA VAL A 143 -9.12 3.16 -20.39
C VAL A 143 -7.65 2.97 -20.08
N GLU A 144 -6.85 3.99 -20.37
CA GLU A 144 -5.45 4.04 -19.95
C GLU A 144 -5.37 4.47 -18.48
N ALA A 145 -4.73 3.63 -17.66
CA ALA A 145 -4.52 3.87 -16.24
C ALA A 145 -3.26 3.18 -15.75
N ARG A 146 -2.85 3.46 -14.51
CA ARG A 146 -1.73 2.77 -13.82
C ARG A 146 -2.17 1.64 -12.91
N SER A 147 -3.46 1.56 -12.62
CA SER A 147 -4.07 0.52 -11.81
C SER A 147 -5.51 0.28 -12.26
N LYS A 148 -6.02 -0.92 -11.96
CA LYS A 148 -7.41 -1.28 -12.24
C LYS A 148 -8.39 -0.40 -11.47
N SER A 149 -8.10 -0.07 -10.21
CA SER A 149 -8.93 0.81 -9.38
C SER A 149 -9.07 2.20 -10.00
N LEU A 150 -7.98 2.77 -10.51
CA LEU A 150 -7.98 4.08 -11.16
C LEU A 150 -8.72 4.04 -12.51
N ALA A 151 -8.62 2.94 -13.26
CA ALA A 151 -9.41 2.72 -14.47
C ALA A 151 -10.92 2.66 -14.15
N GLU A 152 -11.33 1.86 -13.16
CA GLU A 152 -12.71 1.73 -12.73
C GLU A 152 -13.29 3.06 -12.22
N GLN A 153 -12.50 3.81 -11.45
CA GLN A 153 -12.87 5.15 -10.99
C GLN A 153 -13.13 6.09 -12.18
N ARG A 154 -12.21 6.15 -13.15
CA ARG A 154 -12.39 6.98 -14.35
C ARG A 154 -13.62 6.60 -15.17
N VAL A 155 -13.87 5.31 -15.35
CA VAL A 155 -15.08 4.84 -16.07
C VAL A 155 -16.34 5.22 -15.29
N ARG A 156 -16.35 5.03 -13.97
CA ARG A 156 -17.48 5.38 -13.10
C ARG A 156 -17.76 6.88 -13.10
N GLU A 157 -16.73 7.72 -13.01
CA GLU A 157 -16.85 9.18 -13.08
C GLU A 157 -17.41 9.62 -14.44
N ARG A 158 -16.96 9.02 -15.54
CA ARG A 158 -17.43 9.36 -16.89
C ARG A 158 -18.88 8.96 -17.13
N LEU A 159 -19.32 7.82 -16.59
CA LEU A 159 -20.70 7.33 -16.71
C LEU A 159 -21.63 8.03 -15.71
N GLY A 160 -21.17 8.29 -14.48
CA GLY A 160 -21.94 9.00 -13.44
C GLY A 160 -22.07 10.51 -13.69
N GLY A 161 -21.13 11.12 -14.42
CA GLY A 161 -21.22 12.51 -14.89
C GLY A 161 -22.13 12.70 -16.12
N GLY A 162 -22.67 11.62 -16.70
CA GLY A 162 -23.49 11.65 -17.92
C GLY A 162 -24.96 12.01 -17.71
N THR A 163 -25.43 12.16 -16.47
CA THR A 163 -26.80 12.57 -16.15
C THR A 163 -26.80 13.85 -15.34
N GLY A 164 -26.49 14.98 -15.98
CA GLY A 164 -26.60 16.30 -15.34
C GLY A 164 -25.85 17.39 -16.08
N THR A 165 -26.60 18.37 -16.58
CA THR A 165 -26.14 19.66 -17.14
C THR A 165 -25.38 19.64 -18.47
N ALA A 166 -26.14 19.49 -19.56
CA ALA A 166 -26.00 20.39 -20.69
C ALA A 166 -27.20 21.36 -20.66
N PRO A 167 -27.02 22.69 -20.51
CA PRO A 167 -28.10 23.60 -20.86
C PRO A 167 -28.31 23.52 -22.37
N LEU A 168 -29.49 23.03 -22.74
CA LEU A 168 -30.09 23.18 -24.07
C LEU A 168 -30.03 24.67 -24.46
N MET A 169 -29.01 25.06 -25.23
CA MET A 169 -29.11 26.23 -26.09
C MET A 169 -30.06 25.83 -27.23
N LEU A 170 -31.35 26.09 -27.04
CA LEU A 170 -32.32 26.15 -28.14
C LEU A 170 -31.86 27.25 -29.09
N GLU A 171 -31.28 26.87 -30.22
CA GLU A 171 -31.32 27.69 -31.43
C GLU A 171 -32.79 27.84 -31.83
N GLN A 172 -33.41 28.96 -31.43
CA GLN A 172 -34.66 29.41 -32.05
C GLN A 172 -34.35 29.82 -33.49
N SER A 173 -34.46 28.86 -34.39
CA SER A 173 -34.68 29.08 -35.81
C SER A 173 -36.01 29.80 -35.99
N ARG A 174 -36.00 31.13 -36.14
CA ARG A 174 -37.12 31.86 -36.76
C ARG A 174 -36.92 31.82 -38.27
N GLN A 175 -37.42 30.76 -38.91
CA GLN A 175 -37.93 30.88 -40.27
C GLN A 175 -39.42 31.21 -40.17
N ILE A 176 -39.79 32.43 -40.54
CA ILE A 176 -41.13 32.71 -41.04
C ILE A 176 -40.92 33.07 -42.51
N GLY A 177 -41.37 32.18 -43.39
CA GLY A 177 -41.44 32.44 -44.81
C GLY A 177 -42.53 33.48 -45.12
N GLU A 178 -42.23 34.30 -46.13
CA GLU A 178 -43.17 34.99 -47.02
C GLU A 178 -44.35 34.08 -47.44
N PRO A 179 -45.54 34.66 -47.73
CA PRO A 179 -45.79 35.05 -49.12
C PRO A 179 -46.77 36.21 -49.39
N ALA A 180 -46.63 36.69 -50.63
CA ALA A 180 -47.58 37.38 -51.53
C ALA A 180 -47.75 38.91 -51.40
#